data_AF-A0A4R7C4Q5-F1
#
_entry.id   AF-A0A4R7C4Q5-F1
#
_cell.length_a   1.000
_cell.length_b   1.000
_cell.length_c   1.000
_cell.angle_alpha   90.00
_cell.angle_beta   90.00
_cell.angle_gamma   90.00
#
_symmetry.space_group_name_H-M   'P 1'
#
loop_
_entity.id
_entity.type
_entity.pdbx_description
1 polymer ?
#
loop_
_entity_poly.entity_id
_entity_poly.type
_entity_poly.pdbx_seq_one_letter_code
_entity_poly.pdbx_strand_id
1 'polypeptide(L)'
;MNRYVALILFLVLVLGGGLALGGLTVRGGWYAGLAKPSFNPPAWLFGAVWTVLYILIAIAGWRVWQRDRSGWPMKLWWAQMALNFLWTPVFFGAHQIGLAFVIILLMLAAILAFIATAWRLDRVAAWLFVPYAAWVAFASLLNGSIWMLN
;
A
#
# COMPACT_ATOMS: atom_id res chain seq x y z
N MET A 1 -11.04 18.69 15.50
CA MET A 1 -9.73 18.03 15.75
C MET A 1 -8.60 18.94 15.28
N ASN A 2 -7.57 19.16 16.10
CA ASN A 2 -6.40 19.94 15.72
C ASN A 2 -5.68 19.29 14.52
N ARG A 3 -5.24 20.08 13.54
CA ARG A 3 -4.56 19.61 12.33
C ARG A 3 -3.36 18.71 12.64
N TYR A 4 -2.61 19.02 13.70
CA TYR A 4 -1.41 18.25 14.08
C TYR A 4 -1.77 16.92 14.72
N VAL A 5 -2.82 16.90 15.54
CA VAL A 5 -3.36 15.66 16.12
C VAL A 5 -3.84 14.74 15.01
N ALA A 6 -4.56 15.27 14.02
CA ALA A 6 -4.99 14.49 12.85
C ALA A 6 -3.79 13.87 12.11
N LEU A 7 -2.74 14.65 11.85
CA LEU A 7 -1.53 14.14 11.17
C LEU A 7 -0.88 13.00 11.96
N ILE A 8 -0.72 13.16 13.27
CA ILE A 8 -0.15 12.12 14.13
C ILE A 8 -1.00 10.84 14.06
N LEU A 9 -2.33 10.96 14.11
CA LEU A 9 -3.22 9.80 14.00
C LEU A 9 -3.07 9.07 12.66
N PHE A 10 -2.97 9.79 11.54
CA PHE A 10 -2.71 9.18 10.23
C PHE A 10 -1.34 8.50 10.18
N LEU A 11 -0.29 9.13 10.72
CA LEU A 11 1.05 8.53 10.78
C LEU A 11 1.05 7.26 11.63
N VAL A 12 0.48 7.31 12.83
CA VAL A 12 0.39 6.14 13.73
C VAL A 12 -0.42 5.02 13.10
N LEU A 13 -1.55 5.33 12.48
CA LEU A 13 -2.39 4.34 11.81
C LEU A 13 -1.63 3.63 10.68
N VAL A 14 -1.04 4.39 9.76
CA VAL A 14 -0.43 3.83 8.55
C VAL A 14 0.90 3.15 8.87
N LEU A 15 1.79 3.82 9.62
CA LEU A 15 3.07 3.23 10.01
C LEU A 15 2.89 2.08 11.00
N GLY A 16 2.02 2.26 12.01
CA GLY A 16 1.75 1.23 13.00
C GLY A 16 1.15 -0.03 12.37
N GLY A 17 0.15 0.13 11.49
CA GLY A 17 -0.42 -0.99 10.74
C GLY A 17 0.60 -1.66 9.83
N GLY A 18 1.40 -0.87 9.10
CA GLY A 18 2.47 -1.39 8.24
C GLY A 18 3.54 -2.18 8.98
N LEU A 19 4.03 -1.66 10.11
CA LEU A 19 5.02 -2.35 10.95
C LEU A 19 4.46 -3.62 11.59
N ALA A 20 3.22 -3.59 12.07
CA ALA A 20 2.56 -4.76 12.64
C ALA A 20 2.44 -5.90 11.62
N LEU A 21 2.04 -5.58 10.38
CA LEU A 21 1.93 -6.57 9.30
C LEU A 21 3.30 -7.01 8.77
N GLY A 22 4.31 -6.14 8.77
CA GLY A 22 5.68 -6.51 8.42
C GLY A 22 6.24 -7.62 9.31
N GLY A 23 5.80 -7.73 10.58
CA GLY A 23 6.17 -8.84 11.45
C GLY A 23 5.69 -10.21 10.96
N LEU A 24 4.63 -10.28 10.13
CA LEU A 24 4.12 -11.53 9.56
C LEU A 24 5.02 -12.05 8.44
N THR A 25 5.63 -11.16 7.65
CA THR A 25 6.46 -11.54 6.49
C THR A 25 7.79 -12.18 6.91
N VAL A 26 8.33 -11.78 8.07
CA VAL A 26 9.64 -12.23 8.58
C VAL A 26 9.58 -13.67 9.15
N ARG A 27 8.41 -14.16 9.54
CA ARG A 27 8.27 -15.45 10.26
C ARG A 27 8.18 -16.69 9.37
N GLY A 28 7.99 -16.52 8.06
CA GLY A 28 7.67 -17.63 7.15
C GLY A 28 8.84 -18.02 6.23
N GLY A 29 9.41 -19.21 6.43
CA GLY A 29 10.34 -19.83 5.46
C GLY A 29 9.68 -20.18 4.11
N TRP A 30 8.35 -20.17 4.04
CA TRP A 30 7.58 -20.46 2.83
C TRP A 30 7.97 -19.56 1.65
N TYR A 31 8.09 -18.25 1.87
CA TYR A 31 8.44 -17.32 0.79
C TYR A 31 9.83 -17.61 0.22
N ALA A 32 10.78 -18.09 1.04
CA ALA A 32 12.11 -18.46 0.57
C ALA A 32 12.07 -19.62 -0.43
N GLY A 33 11.15 -20.57 -0.25
CA GLY A 33 11.00 -21.75 -1.12
C GLY A 33 10.33 -21.51 -2.47
N LEU A 34 9.67 -20.36 -2.68
CA LEU A 34 9.01 -20.06 -3.95
C LEU A 34 10.01 -19.78 -5.07
N ALA A 35 9.67 -20.22 -6.29
CA ALA A 35 10.32 -19.76 -7.51
C ALA A 35 10.02 -18.26 -7.70
N LYS A 36 11.06 -17.45 -7.89
CA LYS A 36 10.97 -15.98 -8.01
C LYS A 36 11.57 -15.53 -9.34
N PRO A 37 11.01 -14.48 -9.97
CA PRO A 37 11.59 -13.92 -11.18
C PRO A 37 12.93 -13.24 -10.89
N SER A 38 13.75 -13.07 -11.93
CA SER A 38 15.09 -12.45 -11.85
C SER A 38 15.10 -11.01 -11.32
N PHE A 39 13.97 -10.30 -11.41
CA PHE A 39 13.80 -8.93 -10.93
C PHE A 39 13.27 -8.83 -9.49
N ASN A 40 13.12 -9.94 -8.76
CA ASN A 40 12.69 -9.91 -7.37
C ASN A 40 13.74 -9.18 -6.49
N PRO A 41 13.37 -8.09 -5.81
CA PRO A 41 14.35 -7.30 -5.08
C PRO A 41 14.77 -7.97 -3.76
N PRO A 42 15.90 -7.53 -3.18
CA PRO A 42 16.31 -7.96 -1.85
C PRO A 42 15.26 -7.64 -0.78
N ALA A 43 15.12 -8.52 0.22
CA ALA A 43 14.11 -8.39 1.27
C ALA A 43 14.17 -7.05 2.02
N TRP A 44 15.37 -6.52 2.29
CA TRP A 44 15.55 -5.24 2.98
C TRP A 44 14.97 -4.05 2.18
N LEU A 45 14.98 -4.12 0.85
CA LEU A 45 14.49 -3.04 -0.01
C LEU A 45 12.98 -2.87 0.15
N PHE A 46 12.22 -3.96 0.32
CA PHE A 46 10.79 -3.87 0.58
C PHE A 46 10.49 -3.08 1.85
N GLY A 47 11.21 -3.37 2.95
CA GLY A 47 11.05 -2.65 4.21
C GLY A 47 11.31 -1.16 4.06
N ALA A 48 12.46 -0.79 3.47
CA ALA A 48 12.82 0.60 3.26
C ALA A 48 11.80 1.37 2.40
N VAL A 49 11.38 0.79 1.27
CA VAL A 49 10.42 1.43 0.37
C VAL A 49 9.05 1.58 1.05
N TRP A 50 8.53 0.55 1.69
CA TRP A 50 7.24 0.62 2.38
C TRP A 50 7.24 1.64 3.53
N THR A 51 8.32 1.74 4.30
CA THR A 51 8.43 2.78 5.35
C THR A 51 8.28 4.17 4.77
N VAL A 52 8.98 4.49 3.67
CA VAL A 52 8.86 5.79 3.01
C VAL A 52 7.44 5.98 2.48
N LEU A 53 6.88 4.99 1.78
CA LEU A 53 5.53 5.07 1.22
C LEU A 53 4.47 5.29 2.30
N TYR A 54 4.56 4.62 3.44
CA TYR A 54 3.61 4.79 4.55
C TYR A 54 3.60 6.22 5.10
N ILE A 55 4.75 6.89 5.15
CA ILE A 55 4.82 8.31 5.51
C ILE A 55 4.09 9.15 4.46
N LEU A 56 4.37 8.94 3.17
CA LEU A 56 3.74 9.69 2.08
C LEU A 56 2.21 9.49 2.06
N ILE A 57 1.76 8.25 2.23
CA ILE A 57 0.35 7.86 2.26
C ILE A 57 -0.37 8.54 3.43
N ALA A 58 0.24 8.53 4.62
CA ALA A 58 -0.31 9.17 5.81
C ALA A 58 -0.45 10.70 5.61
N ILE A 59 0.59 11.35 5.08
CA ILE A 59 0.57 12.78 4.80
C ILE A 59 -0.51 13.12 3.77
N ALA A 60 -0.61 12.36 2.68
CA ALA A 60 -1.62 12.58 1.66
C ALA A 60 -3.05 12.37 2.19
N GLY A 61 -3.28 11.33 2.99
CA GLY A 61 -4.57 11.08 3.67
C GLY A 61 -4.95 12.20 4.61
N TRP A 62 -4.01 12.64 5.45
CA TRP A 62 -4.21 13.81 6.32
C TRP A 62 -4.56 15.07 5.52
N ARG A 63 -3.85 15.36 4.43
CA ARG A 63 -4.09 16.54 3.61
C ARG A 63 -5.46 16.53 2.93
N VAL A 64 -5.90 15.38 2.45
CA VAL A 64 -7.25 15.20 1.89
C VAL A 64 -8.30 15.35 2.99
N TRP A 65 -8.10 14.71 4.15
CA TRP A 65 -9.00 14.82 5.30
C TRP A 65 -9.23 16.26 5.77
N GLN A 66 -8.22 17.12 5.64
CA GLN A 66 -8.34 18.54 6.01
C GLN A 66 -9.19 19.35 5.02
N ARG A 67 -9.32 18.90 3.76
CA ARG A 67 -10.10 19.58 2.72
C ARG A 67 -11.49 18.98 2.52
N ASP A 68 -11.58 17.65 2.49
CA ASP A 68 -12.81 16.93 2.24
C ASP A 68 -12.79 15.57 2.95
N ARG A 69 -13.52 15.47 4.05
CA ARG A 69 -13.55 14.28 4.93
C ARG A 69 -14.41 13.15 4.40
N SER A 70 -15.44 13.47 3.63
CA SER A 70 -16.47 12.51 3.20
C SER A 70 -16.52 12.34 1.68
N GLY A 71 -15.76 13.13 0.94
CA GLY A 71 -15.65 13.03 -0.50
C GLY A 71 -14.98 11.77 -1.01
N TRP A 72 -15.07 11.60 -2.33
CA TRP A 72 -14.51 10.47 -3.06
C TRP A 72 -13.02 10.22 -2.81
N PRO A 73 -12.12 11.24 -2.79
CA PRO A 73 -10.71 11.00 -2.49
C PRO A 73 -10.49 10.33 -1.13
N MET A 74 -11.23 10.73 -0.10
CA MET A 74 -11.07 10.13 1.24
C MET A 74 -11.57 8.68 1.29
N LYS A 75 -12.69 8.39 0.62
CA LYS A 75 -13.21 7.02 0.49
C LYS A 75 -12.20 6.11 -0.23
N LEU A 76 -11.61 6.59 -1.32
CA LEU A 76 -10.59 5.87 -2.08
C LEU A 76 -9.31 5.66 -1.27
N TRP A 77 -8.91 6.64 -0.46
CA TRP A 77 -7.79 6.50 0.46
C TRP A 77 -8.03 5.39 1.49
N TRP A 78 -9.24 5.31 2.06
CA TRP A 78 -9.60 4.23 2.98
C TRP A 78 -9.66 2.87 2.28
N ALA A 79 -10.25 2.82 1.07
CA ALA A 79 -10.33 1.59 0.29
C ALA A 79 -8.96 1.01 -0.02
N GLN A 80 -8.02 1.84 -0.49
CA GLN A 80 -6.66 1.36 -0.77
C GLN A 80 -5.91 0.97 0.51
N MET A 81 -6.16 1.62 1.66
CA MET A 81 -5.56 1.19 2.94
C MET A 81 -6.08 -0.16 3.41
N ALA A 82 -7.39 -0.40 3.30
CA ALA A 82 -7.96 -1.70 3.63
C ALA A 82 -7.36 -2.81 2.75
N LEU A 83 -7.24 -2.55 1.44
CA LEU A 83 -6.61 -3.49 0.51
C LEU A 83 -5.12 -3.70 0.80
N ASN A 84 -4.40 -2.63 1.17
CA ASN A 84 -2.99 -2.71 1.56
C ASN A 84 -2.79 -3.63 2.77
N PHE A 85 -3.58 -3.44 3.82
CA PHE A 85 -3.49 -4.24 5.03
C PHE A 85 -4.01 -5.66 4.85
N LEU A 86 -4.95 -5.87 3.92
CA LEU A 86 -5.45 -7.21 3.59
C LEU A 86 -4.44 -8.03 2.77
N TRP A 87 -3.62 -7.37 1.94
CA TRP A 87 -2.71 -8.07 1.03
C TRP A 87 -1.69 -8.95 1.76
N THR A 88 -1.04 -8.43 2.80
CA THR A 88 0.02 -9.16 3.53
C THR A 88 -0.50 -10.45 4.19
N PRO A 89 -1.61 -10.44 4.97
CA PRO A 89 -2.19 -11.67 5.51
C PRO A 89 -2.61 -12.67 4.43
N VAL A 90 -3.14 -12.23 3.28
CA VAL A 90 -3.57 -13.14 2.22
C VAL A 90 -2.37 -13.78 1.51
N PHE A 91 -1.34 -13.00 1.20
CA PHE A 91 -0.14 -13.51 0.52
C PHE A 91 0.75 -14.34 1.46
N PHE A 92 1.13 -13.80 2.60
CA PHE A 92 2.11 -14.43 3.51
C PHE A 92 1.47 -15.28 4.60
N GLY A 93 0.22 -15.02 5.00
CA GLY A 93 -0.47 -15.80 6.03
C GLY A 93 -1.25 -16.97 5.45
N ALA A 94 -2.11 -16.71 4.46
CA ALA A 94 -2.95 -17.73 3.83
C ALA A 94 -2.30 -18.42 2.63
N HIS A 95 -1.14 -17.93 2.16
CA HIS A 95 -0.43 -18.43 0.97
C HIS A 95 -1.30 -18.45 -0.32
N GLN A 96 -2.32 -17.59 -0.39
CA GLN A 96 -3.25 -17.52 -1.52
C GLN A 96 -2.74 -16.53 -2.57
N ILE A 97 -1.71 -16.93 -3.33
CA ILE A 97 -0.99 -16.05 -4.28
C ILE A 97 -1.96 -15.43 -5.31
N GLY A 98 -2.83 -16.23 -5.94
CA GLY A 98 -3.79 -15.74 -6.92
C GLY A 98 -4.81 -14.73 -6.35
N LEU A 99 -5.30 -14.95 -5.12
CA LEU A 99 -6.19 -14.00 -4.46
C LEU A 99 -5.45 -12.70 -4.10
N ALA A 100 -4.22 -12.82 -3.62
CA ALA A 100 -3.36 -11.68 -3.35
C ALA A 100 -3.07 -10.87 -4.63
N PHE A 101 -2.98 -11.52 -5.80
CA PHE A 101 -2.84 -10.85 -7.09
C PHE A 101 -4.09 -10.02 -7.44
N VAL A 102 -5.30 -10.55 -7.23
CA VAL A 102 -6.54 -9.77 -7.41
C VAL A 102 -6.58 -8.57 -6.46
N ILE A 103 -6.23 -8.77 -5.19
CA ILE A 103 -6.21 -7.70 -4.18
C ILE A 103 -5.25 -6.57 -4.57
N ILE A 104 -4.03 -6.89 -5.04
CA ILE A 104 -3.06 -5.85 -5.40
C ILE A 104 -3.47 -5.07 -6.66
N LEU A 105 -4.17 -5.69 -7.61
CA LEU A 105 -4.75 -4.99 -8.76
C LEU A 105 -5.89 -4.05 -8.35
N LEU A 106 -6.77 -4.49 -7.44
CA LEU A 106 -7.82 -3.63 -6.88
C LEU A 106 -7.20 -2.47 -6.08
N MET A 107 -6.12 -2.73 -5.35
CA MET A 107 -5.37 -1.69 -4.64
C MET A 107 -4.81 -0.66 -5.61
N LEU A 108 -4.17 -1.11 -6.71
CA LEU A 108 -3.64 -0.23 -7.74
C LEU A 108 -4.74 0.64 -8.37
N ALA A 109 -5.88 0.04 -8.70
CA ALA A 109 -7.02 0.77 -9.25
C ALA A 109 -7.52 1.86 -8.28
N ALA A 110 -7.62 1.54 -6.98
CA ALA A 110 -8.01 2.50 -5.95
C ALA A 110 -6.98 3.64 -5.79
N ILE A 111 -5.69 3.34 -5.90
CA ILE A 111 -4.60 4.35 -5.88
C ILE A 111 -4.71 5.28 -7.08
N LEU A 112 -4.89 4.75 -8.29
CA LEU A 112 -5.02 5.56 -9.50
C LEU A 112 -6.28 6.44 -9.46
N ALA A 113 -7.39 5.90 -8.98
CA ALA A 113 -8.62 6.65 -8.76
C ALA A 113 -8.42 7.75 -7.70
N PHE A 114 -7.69 7.47 -6.62
CA PHE A 114 -7.33 8.48 -5.62
C PHE A 114 -6.54 9.63 -6.27
N ILE A 115 -5.50 9.32 -7.05
CA ILE A 115 -4.70 10.34 -7.74
C ILE A 115 -5.59 11.22 -8.62
N ALA A 116 -6.45 10.61 -9.44
CA ALA A 116 -7.32 11.33 -10.36
C ALA A 116 -8.30 12.26 -9.64
N THR A 117 -8.95 11.77 -8.57
CA THR A 117 -9.93 12.55 -7.80
C THR A 117 -9.28 13.59 -6.90
N ALA A 118 -8.11 13.29 -6.32
CA ALA A 118 -7.35 14.22 -5.49
C ALA A 118 -6.66 15.32 -6.32
N TRP A 119 -6.45 15.13 -7.63
CA TRP A 119 -5.69 16.07 -8.48
C TRP A 119 -6.22 17.51 -8.43
N ARG A 120 -7.55 17.68 -8.44
CA ARG A 120 -8.19 19.00 -8.37
C ARG A 120 -8.35 19.51 -6.94
N LEU A 121 -8.45 18.61 -5.96
CA LEU A 121 -8.66 18.95 -4.55
C LEU A 121 -7.35 19.33 -3.85
N ASP A 122 -6.29 18.56 -4.05
CA ASP A 122 -4.95 18.77 -3.53
C ASP A 122 -3.89 18.07 -4.38
N ARG A 123 -3.22 18.84 -5.23
CA ARG A 123 -2.14 18.34 -6.09
C ARG A 123 -0.99 17.71 -5.33
N VAL A 124 -0.66 18.21 -4.14
CA VAL A 124 0.44 17.63 -3.35
C VAL A 124 0.05 16.24 -2.88
N ALA A 125 -1.18 16.05 -2.41
CA ALA A 125 -1.66 14.72 -2.00
C ALA A 125 -1.67 13.73 -3.17
N ALA A 126 -2.09 14.18 -4.37
CA ALA A 126 -2.04 13.35 -5.57
C ALA A 126 -0.61 12.96 -5.95
N TRP A 127 0.34 13.91 -5.93
CA TRP A 127 1.75 13.65 -6.24
C TRP A 127 2.41 12.69 -5.25
N LEU A 128 2.07 12.77 -3.96
CA LEU A 128 2.57 11.85 -2.93
C LEU A 128 2.15 10.39 -3.19
N PHE A 129 1.05 10.17 -3.92
CA PHE A 129 0.57 8.84 -4.31
C PHE A 129 1.20 8.30 -5.60
N VAL A 130 1.88 9.14 -6.40
CA VAL A 130 2.56 8.68 -7.64
C VAL A 130 3.68 7.66 -7.37
N PRO A 131 4.64 7.89 -6.44
CA PRO A 131 5.65 6.86 -6.15
C PRO A 131 5.02 5.59 -5.58
N TYR A 132 3.90 5.71 -4.87
CA TYR A 132 3.14 4.57 -4.38
C TYR A 132 2.50 3.77 -5.53
N ALA A 133 1.89 4.43 -6.51
CA ALA A 133 1.34 3.78 -7.70
C ALA A 133 2.42 3.02 -8.48
N ALA A 134 3.60 3.63 -8.66
CA ALA A 134 4.72 2.98 -9.33
C ALA A 134 5.19 1.72 -8.60
N TRP A 135 5.33 1.80 -7.27
CA TRP A 135 5.72 0.65 -6.45
C TRP A 135 4.67 -0.46 -6.49
N VAL A 136 3.39 -0.13 -6.38
CA VAL A 136 2.30 -1.11 -6.43
C VAL A 136 2.17 -1.74 -7.81
N ALA A 137 2.39 -0.99 -8.89
CA ALA A 137 2.45 -1.56 -10.24
C ALA A 137 3.59 -2.58 -10.39
N PHE A 138 4.78 -2.26 -9.86
CA PHE A 138 5.89 -3.20 -9.79
C PHE A 138 5.55 -4.44 -8.95
N ALA A 139 4.97 -4.24 -7.77
CA ALA A 139 4.58 -5.33 -6.88
C ALA A 139 3.47 -6.21 -7.49
N SER A 140 2.56 -5.65 -8.28
CA SER A 140 1.57 -6.41 -9.06
C SER A 140 2.25 -7.31 -10.08
N LEU A 141 3.23 -6.78 -10.83
CA LEU A 141 4.01 -7.57 -11.78
C LEU A 141 4.76 -8.70 -11.07
N LEU A 142 5.37 -8.41 -9.92
CA LEU A 142 6.07 -9.41 -9.11
C LEU A 142 5.12 -10.51 -8.63
N ASN A 143 3.97 -10.14 -8.07
CA ASN A 143 2.98 -11.10 -7.57
C ASN A 143 2.44 -11.99 -8.70
N GLY A 144 2.06 -11.38 -9.83
CA GLY A 144 1.62 -12.13 -11.02
C GLY A 144 2.71 -13.07 -11.55
N SER A 145 3.98 -12.65 -11.52
CA SER A 145 5.10 -13.51 -11.91
C SER A 145 5.30 -14.69 -10.96
N ILE A 146 5.21 -14.45 -9.64
CA ILE A 146 5.28 -15.52 -8.64
C ILE A 146 4.13 -16.50 -8.83
N TRP A 147 2.92 -16.01 -9.12
CA TRP A 147 1.75 -16.85 -9.38
C TRP A 147 1.89 -17.71 -10.65
N MET A 148 2.54 -17.19 -11.70
CA MET A 148 2.77 -17.98 -12.93
C MET A 148 3.86 -19.05 -12.73
N LEU A 149 4.76 -18.86 -11.79
CA LEU A 149 5.91 -19.76 -11.54
C LEU A 149 5.63 -20.86 -10.51
N ASN A 150 4.53 -20.79 -9.74
CA ASN A 150 4.21 -21.70 -8.64
C ASN A 150 2.72 -22.04 -8.63
#